data_AF-A0A7C5CB38-F1
#
_entry.id   AF-A0A7C5CB38-F1
#
_cell.length_a   1.000
_cell.length_b   1.000
_cell.length_c   1.000
_cell.angle_alpha   90.00
_cell.angle_beta   90.00
_cell.angle_gamma   90.00
#
_symmetry.space_group_name_H-M   'P 1'
#
loop_
_entity.id
_entity.type
_entity.pdbx_description
1 polymer ?
#
loop_
_entity_poly.entity_id
_entity_poly.type
_entity_poly.pdbx_seq_one_letter_code
_entity_poly.pdbx_strand_id
1 'polypeptide(L)' 'MHKTLFLSILLSFIFIDSGIAQHKNILIDNNGTPNEPSIIINYKNPAQVLAASNINNYYVSTDTGKIWVEDKLSSQY' A
#
# COMPACT_ATOMS: atom_id res chain seq x y z
N MET A 1 7.05 -24.76 38.57
CA MET A 1 7.77 -24.92 37.29
C MET A 1 6.83 -25.26 36.13
N HIS A 2 5.93 -26.25 36.24
CA HIS A 2 5.02 -26.59 35.13
C HIS A 2 4.00 -25.49 34.76
N LYS A 3 3.46 -24.76 35.74
CA LYS A 3 2.51 -23.65 35.49
C LYS A 3 3.16 -22.45 34.79
N THR A 4 4.40 -22.13 35.18
CA THR A 4 5.20 -21.07 34.54
C THR A 4 5.60 -21.47 33.11
N LEU A 5 5.95 -22.74 32.90
CA LEU A 5 6.27 -23.27 31.57
C LEU A 5 5.06 -23.24 30.61
N PHE A 6 3.89 -23.62 31.13
CA PHE A 6 2.63 -23.54 30.39
C PHE A 6 2.27 -22.10 30.01
N LEU A 7 2.42 -21.16 30.94
CA LEU A 7 2.17 -19.74 30.69
C LEU A 7 3.15 -19.15 29.66
N SER A 8 4.43 -19.51 29.73
CA SER A 8 5.42 -19.05 28.75
C SER A 8 5.18 -19.61 27.35
N ILE A 9 4.70 -20.86 27.24
CA ILE A 9 4.30 -21.46 25.96
C ILE A 9 3.08 -20.73 25.41
N LEU A 10 2.06 -20.47 26.24
CA LEU A 10 0.87 -19.73 25.84
C LEU A 10 1.21 -18.32 25.33
N LEU A 11 2.12 -17.60 26.00
CA LEU A 11 2.56 -16.28 25.55
C LEU A 11 3.30 -16.34 24.21
N SER A 12 4.10 -17.39 23.95
CA SER A 12 4.83 -17.52 22.68
C SER A 12 3.92 -17.69 21.46
N PHE A 13 2.72 -18.26 21.61
CA PHE A 13 1.74 -18.39 20.53
C PHE A 13 1.11 -17.07 20.10
N ILE A 14 1.12 -16.03 20.96
CA ILE A 14 0.53 -14.72 20.66
C ILE A 14 1.40 -13.90 19.70
N PHE A 15 2.71 -14.19 19.62
CA PHE A 15 3.66 -13.41 18.82
C PHE A 15 3.91 -13.96 17.40
N ILE A 16 3.29 -15.08 17.03
CA ILE A 16 3.54 -15.77 15.75
C ILE A 16 3.05 -14.96 14.53
N ASP A 17 2.11 -14.03 14.70
CA ASP A 17 1.45 -13.32 13.61
C ASP A 17 2.23 -12.12 13.04
N SER A 18 3.39 -11.79 13.62
CA SER A 18 4.18 -10.61 13.21
C SER A 18 5.04 -10.81 11.95
N GLY A 19 5.01 -12.00 11.34
CA GLY A 19 5.88 -12.38 10.22
C GLY A 19 5.31 -12.18 8.81
N ILE A 20 4.02 -11.86 8.66
CA ILE A 20 3.44 -11.51 7.36
C ILE A 20 3.68 -10.02 7.14
N ALA A 21 4.22 -9.63 5.98
CA ALA A 21 4.43 -8.23 5.63
C ALA A 21 3.18 -7.42 6.02
N GLN A 22 3.36 -6.39 6.84
CA GLN A 22 2.27 -5.58 7.42
C GLN A 22 1.33 -5.01 6.35
N HIS A 23 1.81 -4.96 5.10
CA HIS A 23 1.10 -4.45 3.95
C HIS A 23 1.22 -5.41 2.76
N LYS A 24 0.09 -5.71 2.13
CA LYS A 24 0.01 -6.45 0.87
C LYS A 24 0.56 -5.57 -0.26
N ASN A 25 1.41 -6.12 -1.12
CA ASN A 25 1.80 -5.44 -2.36
C ASN A 25 0.57 -5.27 -3.26
N ILE A 26 0.39 -4.05 -3.79
CA ILE A 26 -0.72 -3.70 -4.66
C ILE A 26 -0.13 -3.29 -6.00
N LEU A 27 -0.53 -4.01 -7.05
CA LEU A 27 -0.24 -3.62 -8.43
C LEU A 27 -1.30 -2.59 -8.85
N ILE A 28 -0.86 -1.37 -9.17
CA ILE A 28 -1.76 -0.28 -9.62
C ILE A 28 -2.01 -0.41 -11.13
N ASP A 29 -0.94 -0.54 -11.92
CA ASP A 29 -0.98 -0.72 -13.37
C ASP A 29 0.29 -1.47 -13.83
N ASN A 30 0.22 -2.11 -15.00
CA ASN A 30 1.34 -2.77 -15.67
C ASN A 30 1.50 -2.39 -17.16
N ASN A 31 0.84 -1.33 -17.61
CA ASN A 31 0.90 -0.84 -18.98
C ASN A 31 1.97 0.27 -19.14
N GLY A 32 2.46 0.48 -20.37
CA GLY A 32 3.38 1.58 -20.70
C GLY A 32 4.84 1.35 -20.29
N THR A 33 5.58 0.57 -21.07
CA THR A 33 7.03 0.35 -20.88
C THR A 33 7.86 1.24 -21.83
N PRO A 34 8.99 1.82 -21.38
CA PRO A 34 9.51 1.87 -20.00
C PRO A 34 8.61 2.71 -19.08
N ASN A 35 8.58 2.42 -17.77
CA ASN A 35 7.71 3.12 -16.81
C ASN A 35 8.54 3.93 -15.80
N GLU A 36 8.19 5.21 -15.61
CA GLU A 36 8.80 6.14 -14.65
C GLU A 36 7.77 6.56 -13.60
N PRO A 37 7.45 5.68 -12.63
CA PRO A 37 6.40 5.95 -11.67
C PRO A 37 6.85 6.94 -10.59
N SER A 38 5.90 7.74 -10.11
CA SER A 38 6.05 8.61 -8.94
C SER A 38 4.82 8.52 -8.04
N ILE A 39 4.99 8.82 -6.75
CA ILE A 39 3.91 8.76 -5.76
C ILE A 39 4.03 9.92 -4.78
N ILE A 40 2.88 10.51 -4.43
CA ILE A 40 2.76 11.54 -3.40
C ILE A 40 1.58 11.23 -2.48
N ILE A 41 1.78 11.47 -1.18
CA ILE A 41 0.79 11.25 -0.13
C ILE A 41 0.45 12.61 0.47
N ASN A 42 -0.84 12.89 0.65
CA ASN A 42 -1.26 14.11 1.33
C ASN A 42 -0.92 14.03 2.83
N TYR A 43 0.00 14.87 3.30
CA TYR A 43 0.42 14.88 4.70
C TYR A 43 -0.69 15.27 5.69
N LYS A 44 -1.72 16.02 5.25
CA LYS A 44 -2.89 16.37 6.09
C LYS A 44 -3.94 15.26 6.13
N ASN A 45 -3.97 14.41 5.10
CA ASN A 45 -4.89 13.30 5.01
C ASN A 45 -4.22 12.11 4.29
N PRO A 46 -3.52 11.23 5.02
CA PRO A 46 -2.80 10.10 4.43
C PRO A 46 -3.68 9.08 3.71
N ALA A 47 -5.01 9.15 3.83
CA ALA A 47 -5.92 8.36 3.03
C ALA A 47 -5.89 8.75 1.54
N GLN A 48 -5.49 10.00 1.24
CA GLN A 48 -5.36 10.52 -0.12
C GLN A 48 -3.95 10.32 -0.66
N VAL A 49 -3.86 9.52 -1.71
CA VAL A 49 -2.61 9.18 -2.40
C VAL A 49 -2.80 9.41 -3.89
N LEU A 50 -1.81 10.03 -4.52
CA LEU A 50 -1.73 10.19 -5.96
C LEU A 50 -0.47 9.46 -6.44
N ALA A 51 -0.63 8.57 -7.40
CA ALA A 51 0.46 8.02 -8.18
C ALA A 51 0.36 8.54 -9.61
N ALA A 52 1.49 8.64 -10.30
CA ALA A 52 1.54 8.96 -11.70
C ALA A 52 2.58 8.10 -12.40
N SER A 53 2.31 7.75 -13.65
CA SER A 53 3.25 7.10 -14.55
C SER A 53 3.24 7.81 -15.90
N ASN A 54 4.19 7.43 -16.77
CA ASN A 54 4.28 7.78 -18.19
C ASN A 54 3.33 8.85 -18.74
N ILE A 55 3.91 9.91 -19.30
CA ILE A 55 3.21 10.92 -20.09
C ILE A 55 2.12 11.63 -19.25
N ASN A 56 0.92 11.06 -19.22
CA ASN A 56 -0.27 11.66 -18.63
C ASN A 56 -1.06 10.70 -17.74
N ASN A 57 -0.58 9.49 -17.47
CA ASN A 57 -1.31 8.54 -16.62
C ASN A 57 -1.25 8.97 -15.16
N TYR A 58 -2.38 8.97 -14.48
CA TYR A 58 -2.44 9.19 -13.03
C TYR A 58 -3.46 8.28 -12.37
N TYR A 59 -3.22 8.03 -11.08
CA TYR A 59 -3.98 7.10 -10.28
C TYR A 59 -4.24 7.73 -8.91
N VAL A 60 -5.49 7.75 -8.47
CA VAL A 60 -5.89 8.32 -7.19
C VAL A 60 -6.43 7.23 -6.29
N SER A 61 -6.00 7.25 -5.03
CA SER A 61 -6.61 6.48 -3.95
C SER A 61 -7.07 7.42 -2.83
N THR A 62 -8.24 7.13 -2.27
CA THR A 62 -8.80 7.84 -1.10
C THR A 62 -8.98 6.92 0.11
N ASP A 63 -8.39 5.73 0.07
CA ASP A 63 -8.54 4.68 1.08
C ASP A 63 -7.20 4.08 1.51
N THR A 64 -6.16 4.92 1.60
CA THR A 64 -4.77 4.55 2.00
C THR A 64 -4.06 3.65 0.99
N GLY A 65 -4.41 3.74 -0.29
CA GLY A 65 -3.76 2.99 -1.38
C GLY A 65 -4.33 1.59 -1.61
N LYS A 66 -5.53 1.27 -1.10
CA LYS A 66 -6.15 -0.06 -1.26
C LYS A 66 -6.87 -0.21 -2.59
N ILE A 67 -7.58 0.83 -3.02
CA ILE A 67 -8.29 0.92 -4.29
C ILE A 67 -7.77 2.14 -5.05
N TRP A 68 -7.59 1.97 -6.36
CA TRP A 68 -7.06 3.01 -7.26
C TRP A 68 -8.04 3.29 -8.39
N VAL A 69 -8.28 4.57 -8.65
CA VAL A 69 -9.02 5.07 -9.81
C VAL A 69 -8.00 5.61 -10.80
N GLU A 70 -7.99 5.08 -12.02
CA GLU A 70 -7.09 5.44 -13.12
C GLU A 70 -7.74 6.48 -14.04
N ASP A 71 -6.96 7.44 -14.52
CA ASP A 71 -7.35 8.37 -15.58
C ASP A 71 -6.11 8.98 -16.27
N LYS A 72 -6.33 9.81 -17.31
CA LYS A 72 -5.28 10.47 -18.09
C LYS A 72 -5.45 11.98 -18.12
N LEU A 73 -4.36 12.70 -17.86
CA LEU A 73 -4.33 14.16 -18.00
C LEU A 73 -4.46 14.55 -19.48
N SER A 74 -5.26 15.56 -19.76
CA SER A 74 -5.36 16.16 -21.08
C SER A 74 -5.35 17.69 -20.97
N SER A 75 -4.70 18.34 -21.94
CA SER A 75 -4.81 19.79 -22.15
C SER A 75 -5.94 20.05 -23.15
N GLN A 76 -6.74 21.09 -22.92
CA GLN A 76 -7.78 21.55 -23.85
C GLN A 76 -7.25 22.59 -24.86
N TYR A 77 -5.97 22.94 -24.77
CA TYR A 77 -5.27 23.88 -25.64
C TYR A 77 -4.44 23.16 -26.69
#